data_AF-A0A413QPJ7-F1
#
_entry.id   AF-A0A413QPJ7-F1
#
_cell.length_a   1.000
_cell.length_b   1.000
_cell.length_c   1.000
_cell.angle_alpha   90.00
_cell.angle_beta   90.00
_cell.angle_gamma   90.00
#
_symmetry.space_group_name_H-M   'P 1'
#
loop_
_entity.id
_entity.type
_entity.pdbx_description
1 polymer ?
#
loop_
_entity_poly.entity_id
_entity_poly.type
_entity_poly.pdbx_seq_one_letter_code
_entity_poly.pdbx_strand_id
1 'polypeptide(L)' 'MRQYPVDVLDYLPKFLGQDPVFKKTADTCSTEHNRLRLALQDLVDNFFVNTATWALPLYESFL' A
#
# COMPACT_ATOMS: atom_id res chain seq x y z
N MET A 1 9.70 2.87 4.76
CA MET A 1 8.95 2.49 3.54
C MET A 1 8.69 3.73 2.68
N ARG A 2 8.40 3.59 1.38
CA ARG A 2 8.18 4.75 0.48
C ARG A 2 6.98 5.58 0.97
N GLN A 3 7.15 6.90 1.06
CA GLN A 3 6.15 7.82 1.65
C GLN A 3 5.09 8.27 0.65
N TYR A 4 5.43 8.31 -0.64
CA TYR A 4 4.56 8.83 -1.70
C TYR A 4 3.78 7.71 -2.42
N PRO A 5 2.55 8.01 -2.87
CA PRO A 5 1.78 7.09 -3.69
C PRO A 5 2.54 6.76 -4.98
N VAL A 6 2.50 5.50 -5.39
CA VAL A 6 3.10 5.04 -6.64
C VAL A 6 2.02 5.09 -7.72
N ASP A 7 2.33 5.74 -8.84
CA ASP A 7 1.62 5.56 -10.09
C ASP A 7 2.36 4.49 -10.91
N VAL A 8 1.67 3.39 -11.22
CA VAL A 8 2.20 2.30 -12.02
C VAL A 8 2.47 2.76 -13.46
N LEU A 9 1.73 3.76 -13.95
CA LEU A 9 1.90 4.32 -15.29
C LEU A 9 3.24 5.06 -15.48
N ASP A 10 3.83 5.61 -14.41
CA ASP A 10 5.15 6.26 -14.47
C ASP A 10 6.28 5.30 -14.85
N TYR A 11 6.08 3.99 -14.60
CA TYR A 11 7.06 2.94 -14.91
C TYR A 11 6.78 2.27 -16.27
N LEU A 12 5.67 2.61 -16.92
CA LEU A 12 5.23 2.01 -18.17
C LEU A 12 5.50 2.93 -19.36
N PRO A 13 5.71 2.37 -20.56
CA PRO A 13 5.80 3.15 -21.78
C PRO A 13 4.59 4.08 -21.99
N LYS A 14 4.86 5.35 -22.32
CA LYS A 14 3.85 6.42 -22.43
C LYS A 14 2.71 6.11 -23.42
N PHE A 15 2.93 5.24 -24.40
CA PHE A 15 1.91 4.86 -25.37
C PHE A 15 0.81 3.97 -24.75
N LEU A 16 1.11 3.24 -23.67
CA LEU A 16 0.12 2.40 -22.98
C LEU A 16 -0.92 3.24 -22.23
N GLY A 17 -0.57 4.47 -21.83
CA GLY A 17 -1.51 5.43 -21.26
C GLY A 17 -2.49 6.04 -22.27
N GLN A 18 -2.32 5.76 -23.57
CA GLN A 18 -3.22 6.23 -24.62
C GLN A 18 -4.48 5.36 -24.75
N ASP A 19 -4.40 4.08 -24.34
CA ASP A 19 -5.57 3.21 -24.28
C ASP A 19 -6.38 3.52 -23.02
N PRO A 20 -7.64 3.98 -23.15
CA PRO A 20 -8.48 4.33 -22.00
C PRO A 20 -8.79 3.13 -21.09
N VAL A 21 -8.85 1.91 -21.62
CA VAL A 21 -9.10 0.69 -20.84
C VAL A 21 -7.86 0.33 -20.03
N PHE A 22 -6.68 0.41 -20.65
CA PHE A 22 -5.42 0.14 -19.99
C PHE A 22 -5.14 1.18 -18.89
N LYS A 23 -5.33 2.47 -19.19
CA LYS A 23 -5.17 3.55 -18.22
C LYS A 23 -6.03 3.35 -16.98
N LYS A 24 -7.32 3.07 -17.15
CA LYS A 24 -8.23 2.83 -16.02
C LYS A 24 -7.81 1.62 -15.18
N THR A 25 -7.32 0.57 -15.83
CA THR A 25 -6.82 -0.63 -15.14
C THR A 25 -5.56 -0.32 -14.34
N ALA A 26 -4.64 0.46 -14.91
CA ALA A 26 -3.41 0.87 -14.25
C ALA A 26 -3.65 1.85 -13.08
N ASP A 27 -4.60 2.78 -13.21
CA ASP A 27 -5.03 3.67 -12.12
C ASP A 27 -5.61 2.87 -10.95
N THR A 28 -6.43 1.85 -11.26
CA THR A 28 -7.00 0.94 -10.26
C THR A 28 -5.90 0.13 -9.57
N CYS A 29 -4.94 -0.39 -10.34
CA CYS A 29 -3.78 -1.12 -9.80
C CYS A 29 -2.93 -0.24 -8.88
N SER A 30 -2.68 1.01 -9.27
CA SER A 30 -1.94 1.99 -8.46
C SER A 30 -2.66 2.29 -7.14
N THR A 31 -4.00 2.39 -7.19
CA THR A 31 -4.84 2.61 -6.00
C THR A 31 -4.75 1.44 -5.03
N GLU A 32 -4.94 0.20 -5.51
CA GLU A 32 -4.85 -1.00 -4.67
C GLU A 32 -3.45 -1.23 -4.14
N HIS A 33 -2.41 -0.93 -4.94
CA HIS A 33 -1.03 -0.99 -4.48
C HIS A 33 -0.79 -0.04 -3.30
N ASN A 34 -1.29 1.19 -3.38
CA ASN A 34 -1.17 2.16 -2.29
C ASN A 34 -1.93 1.72 -1.04
N ARG A 35 -3.10 1.09 -1.20
CA ARG A 35 -3.87 0.50 -0.09
C ARG A 35 -3.07 -0.61 0.61
N LEU A 36 -2.49 -1.54 -0.16
CA LEU A 36 -1.65 -2.62 0.39
C LEU A 36 -0.40 -2.08 1.07
N ARG A 37 0.24 -1.06 0.51
CA ARG A 37 1.40 -0.39 1.11
C ARG A 37 1.06 0.16 2.50
N LEU A 38 -0.07 0.85 2.65
CA LEU A 38 -0.50 1.39 3.94
C LEU A 38 -0.81 0.27 4.94
N ALA A 39 -1.49 -0.80 4.50
CA ALA A 39 -1.79 -1.94 5.36
C ALA A 39 -0.52 -2.66 5.84
N LEU A 40 0.48 -2.82 4.96
CA LEU A 40 1.77 -3.42 5.34
C LEU A 40 2.58 -2.51 6.26
N GLN A 41 2.54 -1.19 6.05
CA GLN A 41 3.18 -0.23 6.95
C GLN A 41 2.56 -0.29 8.35
N ASP A 42 1.22 -0.25 8.43
CA ASP A 42 0.50 -0.38 9.71
C ASP A 42 0.82 -1.71 10.39
N LEU A 43 0.87 -2.82 9.64
CA LEU A 43 1.24 -4.13 10.19
C LEU A 43 2.66 -4.12 10.76
N VAL A 44 3.63 -3.54 10.04
CA VAL A 44 5.03 -3.46 10.49
C VAL A 44 5.16 -2.59 11.74
N ASP A 45 4.46 -1.46 11.78
CA ASP A 45 4.46 -0.56 12.94
C ASP A 45 3.85 -1.25 14.17
N ASN A 46 2.92 -2.18 13.96
CA ASN A 46 2.31 -2.98 15.02
C ASN A 46 3.15 -4.18 15.49
N PHE A 47 4.25 -4.53 14.82
CA PHE A 47 5.15 -5.59 15.31
C PHE A 47 6.09 -5.14 16.44
N PHE A 48 6.34 -3.84 16.56
CA PHE A 48 7.23 -3.32 17.61
C PHE A 48 6.42 -2.74 18.76
N VAL A 49 6.71 -3.16 19.98
CA VAL A 49 6.02 -2.73 21.21
C VAL A 49 5.97 -1.20 21.36
N ASN A 50 6.99 -0.49 20.89
CA ASN A 50 7.06 0.98 20.98
C ASN A 50 6.17 1.74 19.98
N THR A 51 5.78 1.11 18.87
CA THR A 51 4.99 1.75 17.79
C THR A 51 3.62 1.09 17.60
N ALA A 52 3.39 -0.05 18.25
CA ALA A 52 2.16 -0.79 18.17
C ALA A 52 1.03 -0.01 18.85
N THR A 53 -0.05 0.21 18.09
CA THR A 53 -1.19 0.99 18.57
C THR A 53 -2.33 0.07 18.97
N TRP A 54 -2.73 -0.84 18.08
CA TRP A 54 -3.85 -1.74 18.31
C TRP A 54 -3.42 -3.19 18.54
N ALA A 55 -2.21 -3.58 18.14
CA ALA A 55 -1.75 -4.96 18.31
C ALA A 55 -1.31 -5.31 19.74
N LEU A 56 -0.90 -4.33 20.55
CA LEU A 56 -0.51 -4.52 21.96
C LEU A 56 -1.56 -5.24 22.81
N PRO A 57 -2.80 -4.73 22.93
CA PRO A 57 -3.83 -5.42 23.71
C PRO A 57 -4.20 -6.79 23.14
N LEU A 58 -4.01 -7.01 21.83
CA LEU A 58 -4.21 -8.32 21.21
C LEU A 58 -3.13 -9.31 21.67
N TYR A 59 -1.85 -8.92 21.67
CA TYR A 59 -0.76 -9.78 22.13
C TYR A 59 -0.88 -10.09 23.62
N GLU A 60 -1.26 -9.11 24.44
CA GLU A 60 -1.52 -9.33 25.87
C GLU A 60 -2.67 -10.30 26.13
N SER A 61 -3.69 -10.34 25.26
CA SER A 61 -4.80 -11.30 25.39
C SER A 61 -4.43 -12.74 25.02
N PHE A 62 -3.34 -12.94 24.27
CA PHE A 62 -2.85 -14.26 23.85
C PHE A 62 -1.89 -14.90 24.87
N LEU A 63 -1.36 -14.13 25.82
CA LEU A 63 -0.43 -14.55 26.88
C LEU A 63 -1.18 -14.83 28.20
#